data_AF-A0A150TG17-F1
#
_entry.id   AF-A0A150TG17-F1
#
_cell.length_a   1.000
_cell.length_b   1.000
_cell.length_c   1.000
_cell.angle_alpha   90.00
_cell.angle_beta   90.00
_cell.angle_gamma   90.00
#
_symmetry.space_group_name_H-M   'P 1'
#
loop_
_entity.id
_entity.type
_entity.pdbx_description
1 polymer ?
#
loop_
_entity_poly.entity_id
_entity_poly.type
_entity_poly.pdbx_seq_one_letter_code
_entity_poly.pdbx_strand_id
1 'polypeptide(L)'
;MKTAREGAAPRGASGEIQGSAEAAADFLQEAQSIPAREIRPLRADAALVHHNISVGLDAVSAREAELLTLPAPFDLDAMRSLRRLALGLVYAAAQVDRSSPGTAKKLLKRAHELRDVLLSAAVALMKAGVLPAQRVKKIMAGSGARDMVQDCVDLAQLFRDHAADLRGKTAVTRAQIDEASTVGDQLLALLRPKGAKAKTPAAVKDAVEARDRLWTLLSLRHEEQLRRAGMWLWVDKVDEHVPPLLSRAARKAKRPNGGGAGEDSGGGIRDGG
;
A
#
# COMPACT_ATOMS: atom_id res chain seq x y z
N MET A 1 6.38 18.03 -43.55
CA MET A 1 6.32 16.76 -42.79
C MET A 1 6.96 16.98 -41.42
N LYS A 2 6.15 17.12 -40.37
CA LYS A 2 6.60 17.20 -38.97
C LYS A 2 6.36 15.84 -38.32
N THR A 3 7.42 15.13 -37.99
CA THR A 3 7.39 13.85 -37.29
C THR A 3 7.06 14.08 -35.82
N ALA A 4 5.97 13.46 -35.37
CA ALA A 4 5.63 13.30 -33.97
C ALA A 4 6.67 12.42 -33.27
N ARG A 5 7.07 12.81 -32.06
CA ARG A 5 7.78 11.91 -31.14
C ARG A 5 7.01 11.84 -29.83
N GLU A 6 6.41 10.66 -29.66
CA GLU A 6 6.05 9.93 -28.45
C GLU A 6 5.76 10.71 -27.17
N GLY A 7 4.49 10.64 -26.77
CA GLY A 7 4.02 11.01 -25.45
C GLY A 7 4.76 10.22 -24.38
N ALA A 8 5.47 10.96 -23.52
CA ALA A 8 6.02 10.46 -22.28
C ALA A 8 4.91 9.84 -21.43
N ALA A 9 5.08 8.57 -21.06
CA ALA A 9 4.25 7.89 -20.08
C ALA A 9 4.22 8.67 -18.75
N PRO A 10 3.07 8.72 -18.05
CA PRO A 10 3.00 9.40 -16.77
C PRO A 10 3.94 8.73 -15.77
N ARG A 11 4.85 9.52 -15.20
CA ARG A 11 5.77 9.12 -14.15
C ARG A 11 4.96 8.64 -12.94
N GLY A 12 5.01 7.34 -12.64
CA GLY A 12 4.45 6.76 -11.44
C GLY A 12 5.04 7.43 -10.19
N ALA A 13 4.15 7.89 -9.31
CA ALA A 13 4.49 8.39 -7.99
C ALA A 13 5.24 7.30 -7.19
N SER A 14 6.17 7.74 -6.35
CA SER A 14 6.90 7.01 -5.30
C SER A 14 6.45 5.56 -5.08
N GLY A 15 7.32 4.58 -5.40
CA GLY A 15 6.99 3.15 -5.38
C GLY A 15 6.30 2.65 -4.11
N GLU A 16 4.97 2.56 -4.17
CA GLU A 16 4.17 1.85 -3.17
C GLU A 16 4.43 0.35 -3.34
N ILE A 17 4.88 -0.31 -2.26
CA ILE A 17 5.06 -1.76 -2.26
C ILE A 17 3.66 -2.39 -2.37
N GLN A 18 3.40 -3.11 -3.46
CA GLN A 18 2.14 -3.81 -3.62
C GLN A 18 2.11 -5.05 -2.70
N GLY A 19 1.23 -5.04 -1.70
CA GLY A 19 1.01 -6.18 -0.81
C GLY A 19 0.41 -7.40 -1.52
N SER A 20 0.51 -8.58 -0.90
CA SER A 20 0.01 -9.85 -1.45
C SER A 20 -1.18 -10.37 -0.64
N ALA A 21 -2.34 -10.48 -1.29
CA ALA A 21 -3.56 -11.03 -0.68
C ALA A 21 -3.43 -12.54 -0.41
N GLU A 22 -2.80 -13.28 -1.31
CA GLU A 22 -2.52 -14.71 -1.17
C GLU A 22 -1.62 -14.97 0.04
N ALA A 23 -0.50 -14.22 0.15
CA ALA A 23 0.37 -14.33 1.30
C ALA A 23 -0.34 -13.99 2.62
N ALA A 24 -1.20 -12.95 2.61
CA ALA A 24 -1.99 -12.62 3.78
C ALA A 24 -2.92 -13.77 4.19
N ALA A 25 -3.58 -14.43 3.24
CA ALA A 25 -4.47 -15.56 3.52
C ALA A 25 -3.72 -16.75 4.10
N ASP A 26 -2.61 -17.16 3.47
CA ASP A 26 -1.80 -18.31 3.90
C ASP A 26 -1.31 -18.14 5.34
N PHE A 27 -0.67 -17.00 5.64
CA PHE A 27 -0.09 -16.79 6.96
C PHE A 27 -1.12 -16.42 8.03
N LEU A 28 -2.31 -15.96 7.64
CA LEU A 28 -3.37 -15.69 8.61
C LEU A 28 -3.87 -16.99 9.24
N GLN A 29 -3.93 -18.09 8.48
CA GLN A 29 -4.27 -19.40 9.03
C GLN A 29 -3.31 -19.82 10.16
N GLU A 30 -2.02 -19.55 9.97
CA GLU A 30 -1.02 -19.80 11.00
C GLU A 30 -1.16 -18.81 12.17
N ALA A 31 -1.29 -17.51 11.88
CA ALA A 31 -1.37 -16.46 12.90
C ALA A 31 -2.66 -16.53 13.75
N GLN A 32 -3.68 -17.26 13.31
CA GLN A 32 -4.88 -17.56 14.10
C GLN A 32 -4.59 -18.44 15.32
N SER A 33 -3.52 -19.25 15.28
CA SER A 33 -3.09 -20.06 16.42
C SER A 33 -2.52 -19.24 17.58
N ILE A 34 -2.12 -17.99 17.32
CA ILE A 34 -1.57 -17.09 18.34
C ILE A 34 -2.68 -16.73 19.36
N PRO A 35 -2.45 -16.94 20.67
CA PRO A 35 -3.42 -16.57 21.69
C PRO A 35 -3.75 -15.07 21.67
N ALA A 36 -5.02 -14.71 21.88
CA ALA A 36 -5.48 -13.32 21.79
C ALA A 36 -4.71 -12.34 22.70
N ARG A 37 -4.21 -12.82 23.85
CA ARG A 37 -3.41 -12.04 24.81
C ARG A 37 -1.99 -11.71 24.32
N GLU A 38 -1.50 -12.44 23.32
CA GLU A 38 -0.14 -12.28 22.76
C GLU A 38 -0.14 -11.43 21.49
N ILE A 39 -1.32 -11.07 20.97
CA ILE A 39 -1.47 -10.21 19.81
C ILE A 39 -0.95 -8.81 20.13
N ARG A 40 0.05 -8.38 19.38
CA ARG A 40 0.64 -7.05 19.43
C ARG A 40 -0.04 -6.17 18.38
N PRO A 41 -0.42 -4.92 18.68
CA PRO A 41 -0.94 -4.02 17.67
C PRO A 41 0.17 -3.51 16.75
N LEU A 42 -0.06 -3.48 15.43
CA LEU A 42 0.84 -2.76 14.52
C LEU A 42 0.62 -1.25 14.67
N ARG A 43 1.68 -0.54 15.07
CA ARG A 43 1.68 0.93 15.25
C ARG A 43 2.61 1.66 14.27
N ALA A 44 3.05 0.97 13.22
CA ALA A 44 4.05 1.46 12.30
C ALA A 44 3.66 1.23 10.83
N ASP A 45 4.45 1.81 9.95
CA ASP A 45 4.32 1.67 8.50
C ASP A 45 4.74 0.26 8.06
N ALA A 46 3.81 -0.49 7.48
CA ALA A 46 4.06 -1.86 7.01
C ALA A 46 5.08 -1.90 5.85
N ALA A 47 5.18 -0.85 5.03
CA ALA A 47 6.18 -0.79 3.96
C ALA A 47 7.60 -0.62 4.53
N LEU A 48 7.75 0.16 5.61
CA LEU A 48 9.00 0.26 6.36
C LEU A 48 9.41 -1.10 6.94
N VAL A 49 8.45 -1.82 7.54
CA VAL A 49 8.68 -3.17 8.08
C VAL A 49 9.17 -4.11 6.98
N HIS A 50 8.51 -4.13 5.82
CA HIS A 50 8.93 -4.94 4.68
C HIS A 50 10.35 -4.59 4.19
N HIS A 51 10.68 -3.31 4.12
CA HIS A 51 12.01 -2.86 3.74
C HIS A 51 13.07 -3.39 4.73
N ASN A 52 12.86 -3.21 6.03
CA ASN A 52 13.79 -3.65 7.07
C ASN A 52 13.98 -5.18 7.09
N ILE A 53 12.89 -5.93 6.90
CA ILE A 53 12.95 -7.40 6.69
C ILE A 53 13.81 -7.75 5.48
N SER A 54 13.62 -7.04 4.37
CA SER A 54 14.34 -7.32 3.13
C SER A 54 15.84 -7.08 3.30
N VAL A 55 16.23 -5.97 3.92
CA VAL A 55 17.63 -5.65 4.26
C VAL A 55 18.26 -6.74 5.12
N GLY A 56 17.58 -7.13 6.20
CA GLY A 56 18.09 -8.18 7.09
C GLY A 56 18.23 -9.53 6.40
N LEU A 57 17.24 -9.93 5.60
CA LEU A 57 17.28 -11.19 4.85
C LEU A 57 18.42 -11.22 3.84
N ASP A 58 18.62 -10.13 3.10
CA ASP A 58 19.69 -10.06 2.10
C ASP A 58 21.07 -10.15 2.78
N ALA A 59 21.24 -9.46 3.92
CA ALA A 59 22.48 -9.52 4.70
C ALA A 59 22.77 -10.93 5.22
N VAL A 60 21.78 -11.61 5.81
CA VAL A 60 21.94 -12.98 6.33
C VAL A 60 22.14 -13.99 5.20
N SER A 61 21.40 -13.87 4.10
CA SER A 61 21.52 -14.78 2.95
C SER A 61 22.90 -14.71 2.30
N ALA A 62 23.52 -13.52 2.28
CA ALA A 62 24.89 -13.35 1.80
C ALA A 62 25.94 -14.13 2.63
N ARG A 63 25.59 -14.58 3.84
CA ARG A 63 26.44 -15.39 4.73
C ARG A 63 25.79 -16.73 5.09
N GLU A 64 24.92 -17.27 4.24
CA GLU A 64 24.21 -18.53 4.50
C GLU A 64 25.16 -19.69 4.81
N ALA A 65 26.28 -19.81 4.10
CA ALA A 65 27.27 -20.85 4.35
C ALA A 65 27.82 -20.81 5.78
N GLU A 66 28.05 -19.62 6.33
CA GLU A 66 28.52 -19.44 7.70
C GLU A 66 27.39 -19.68 8.71
N LEU A 67 26.17 -19.21 8.39
CA LEU A 67 24.98 -19.46 9.20
C LEU A 67 24.76 -20.95 9.47
N LEU A 68 24.97 -21.80 8.45
CA LEU A 68 24.83 -23.26 8.53
C LEU A 68 25.87 -23.94 9.42
N THR A 69 27.00 -23.27 9.72
CA THR A 69 28.04 -23.82 10.62
C THR A 69 27.81 -23.49 12.09
N LEU A 70 26.85 -22.61 12.39
CA LEU A 70 26.60 -22.15 13.74
C LEU A 70 25.89 -23.22 14.58
N PRO A 71 26.14 -23.26 15.90
CA PRO A 71 25.57 -24.27 16.80
C PRO A 71 24.08 -24.08 17.11
N ALA A 72 23.42 -23.06 16.54
CA ALA A 72 22.02 -22.74 16.81
C ALA A 72 21.07 -23.31 15.75
N PRO A 73 19.95 -23.95 16.13
CA PRO A 73 18.98 -24.45 15.15
C PRO A 73 18.16 -23.29 14.57
N PHE A 74 18.46 -22.89 13.33
CA PHE A 74 17.67 -21.90 12.59
C PHE A 74 16.64 -22.61 11.70
N ASP A 75 15.40 -22.11 11.73
CA ASP A 75 14.39 -22.48 10.77
C ASP A 75 14.55 -21.61 9.52
N LEU A 76 15.25 -22.14 8.53
CA LEU A 76 15.54 -21.43 7.28
C LEU A 76 14.27 -21.22 6.44
N ASP A 77 13.28 -22.10 6.54
CA ASP A 77 12.02 -21.95 5.82
C ASP A 77 11.19 -20.82 6.43
N ALA A 78 11.09 -20.77 7.77
CA ALA A 78 10.49 -19.64 8.46
C ALA A 78 11.23 -18.33 8.13
N MET A 79 12.55 -18.35 8.03
CA MET A 79 13.33 -17.17 7.65
C MET A 79 13.04 -16.72 6.21
N ARG A 80 13.11 -17.62 5.23
CA ARG A 80 12.79 -17.33 3.82
C ARG A 80 11.36 -16.83 3.64
N SER A 81 10.44 -17.30 4.48
CA SER A 81 9.03 -16.89 4.45
C SER A 81 8.79 -15.43 4.86
N LEU A 82 9.74 -14.79 5.60
CA LEU A 82 9.55 -13.46 6.19
C LEU A 82 9.23 -12.39 5.15
N ARG A 83 9.85 -12.44 3.96
CA ARG A 83 9.57 -11.47 2.89
C ARG A 83 8.14 -11.61 2.38
N ARG A 84 7.67 -12.84 2.17
CA ARG A 84 6.29 -13.12 1.74
C ARG A 84 5.29 -12.72 2.83
N LEU A 85 5.59 -13.03 4.09
CA LEU A 85 4.78 -12.63 5.24
C LEU A 85 4.68 -11.10 5.36
N ALA A 86 5.79 -10.38 5.14
CA ALA A 86 5.79 -8.92 5.13
C ALA A 86 4.91 -8.32 4.02
N LEU A 87 4.90 -8.92 2.82
CA LEU A 87 3.95 -8.52 1.76
C LEU A 87 2.49 -8.79 2.15
N GLY A 88 2.22 -9.88 2.87
CA GLY A 88 0.90 -10.15 3.45
C GLY A 88 0.49 -9.10 4.49
N LEU A 89 1.43 -8.66 5.33
CA LEU A 89 1.20 -7.58 6.30
C LEU A 89 0.91 -6.24 5.61
N VAL A 90 1.64 -5.89 4.54
CA VAL A 90 1.38 -4.69 3.74
C VAL A 90 -0.04 -4.70 3.18
N TYR A 91 -0.49 -5.85 2.66
CA TYR A 91 -1.87 -6.01 2.20
C TYR A 91 -2.87 -5.80 3.35
N ALA A 92 -2.68 -6.47 4.49
CA ALA A 92 -3.59 -6.36 5.63
C ALA A 92 -3.67 -4.93 6.20
N ALA A 93 -2.54 -4.22 6.26
CA ALA A 93 -2.50 -2.82 6.66
C ALA A 93 -3.33 -1.93 5.71
N ALA A 94 -3.20 -2.13 4.39
CA ALA A 94 -4.00 -1.40 3.41
C ALA A 94 -5.51 -1.68 3.54
N GLN A 95 -5.89 -2.91 3.93
CA GLN A 95 -7.30 -3.25 4.18
C GLN A 95 -7.88 -2.49 5.39
N VAL A 96 -7.10 -2.29 6.44
CA VAL A 96 -7.49 -1.46 7.60
C VAL A 96 -7.71 0.00 7.17
N ASP A 97 -6.80 0.55 6.38
CA ASP A 97 -6.90 1.94 5.91
C ASP A 97 -8.12 2.17 5.01
N ARG A 98 -8.38 1.24 4.08
CA ARG A 98 -9.57 1.24 3.21
C ARG A 98 -10.86 1.17 4.01
N SER A 99 -10.86 0.39 5.10
CA SER A 99 -12.04 0.19 5.93
C SER A 99 -12.25 1.29 6.98
N SER A 100 -11.29 2.22 7.11
CA SER A 100 -11.37 3.27 8.12
C SER A 100 -12.57 4.22 7.89
N PRO A 101 -13.22 4.73 8.96
CA PRO A 101 -14.32 5.68 8.82
C PRO A 101 -13.95 6.97 8.06
N GLY A 102 -12.70 7.41 8.19
CA GLY A 102 -12.17 8.57 7.47
C GLY A 102 -12.09 8.33 5.96
N THR A 103 -11.62 7.15 5.55
CA THR A 103 -11.58 6.73 4.14
C THR A 103 -12.98 6.58 3.58
N ALA A 104 -13.89 5.92 4.31
CA ALA A 104 -15.29 5.78 3.88
C ALA A 104 -15.97 7.14 3.63
N LYS A 105 -15.74 8.13 4.50
CA LYS A 105 -16.27 9.49 4.31
C LYS A 105 -15.71 10.17 3.06
N LYS A 106 -14.41 10.02 2.79
CA LYS A 106 -13.76 10.56 1.58
C LYS A 106 -14.31 9.90 0.31
N LEU A 107 -14.45 8.58 0.32
CA LEU A 107 -15.01 7.81 -0.78
C LEU A 107 -16.47 8.20 -1.05
N LEU A 108 -17.31 8.32 -0.01
CA LEU A 108 -18.70 8.77 -0.16
C LEU A 108 -18.78 10.16 -0.81
N LYS A 109 -17.95 11.11 -0.35
CA LYS A 109 -17.88 12.44 -0.98
C LYS A 109 -17.51 12.33 -2.46
N ARG A 110 -16.50 11.52 -2.77
CA ARG A 110 -16.04 11.35 -4.15
C ARG A 110 -17.08 10.66 -5.05
N ALA A 111 -17.79 9.67 -4.52
CA ALA A 111 -18.90 9.02 -5.20
C ALA A 111 -20.02 10.01 -5.54
N HIS A 112 -20.37 10.91 -4.61
CA HIS A 112 -21.33 11.98 -4.88
C HIS A 112 -20.90 12.86 -6.06
N GLU A 113 -19.64 13.32 -6.06
CA GLU A 113 -19.10 14.17 -7.14
C GLU A 113 -19.12 13.46 -8.50
N LEU A 114 -18.69 12.19 -8.54
CA LEU A 114 -18.66 11.39 -9.76
C LEU A 114 -20.08 11.09 -10.27
N ARG A 115 -21.00 10.70 -9.38
CA ARG A 115 -22.39 10.46 -9.72
C ARG A 115 -23.04 11.69 -10.33
N ASP A 116 -22.83 12.86 -9.74
CA ASP A 116 -23.43 14.11 -10.23
C ASP A 116 -22.99 14.41 -11.67
N VAL A 117 -21.69 14.30 -11.95
CA VAL A 117 -21.12 14.51 -13.30
C VAL A 117 -21.64 13.47 -14.30
N LEU A 118 -21.53 12.18 -13.97
CA LEU A 118 -21.89 11.10 -14.89
C LEU A 118 -23.41 11.07 -15.13
N LEU A 119 -24.23 11.29 -14.11
CA LEU A 119 -25.69 11.30 -14.24
C LEU A 119 -26.15 12.51 -15.04
N SER A 120 -25.59 13.70 -14.82
CA SER A 120 -25.91 14.90 -15.61
C SER A 120 -25.61 14.68 -17.10
N ALA A 121 -24.45 14.10 -17.41
CA ALA A 121 -24.10 13.74 -18.78
C ALA A 121 -25.04 12.66 -19.35
N ALA A 122 -25.35 11.63 -18.57
CA ALA A 122 -26.26 10.56 -18.99
C ALA A 122 -27.67 11.08 -19.30
N VAL A 123 -28.17 12.05 -18.53
CA VAL A 123 -29.47 12.70 -18.75
C VAL A 123 -29.45 13.52 -20.04
N ALA A 124 -28.38 14.27 -20.32
CA ALA A 124 -28.25 15.02 -21.56
C ALA A 124 -28.23 14.08 -22.78
N LEU A 125 -27.44 13.00 -22.71
CA LEU A 125 -27.33 11.99 -23.77
C LEU A 125 -28.62 11.20 -23.96
N MET A 126 -29.37 10.93 -22.89
CA MET A 126 -30.71 10.36 -22.97
C MET A 126 -31.66 11.28 -23.73
N LYS A 127 -31.68 12.58 -23.40
CA LYS A 127 -32.54 13.56 -24.09
C LYS A 127 -32.19 13.72 -25.56
N ALA A 128 -30.91 13.54 -25.90
CA ALA A 128 -30.42 13.51 -27.28
C ALA A 128 -30.67 12.17 -28.00
N GLY A 129 -31.29 11.18 -27.34
CA GLY A 129 -31.58 9.86 -27.93
C GLY A 129 -30.35 8.95 -28.09
N VAL A 130 -29.21 9.29 -27.48
CA VAL A 130 -27.96 8.52 -27.58
C VAL A 130 -27.92 7.38 -26.55
N LEU A 131 -28.43 7.62 -25.34
CA LEU A 131 -28.50 6.61 -24.29
C LEU A 131 -29.94 6.11 -24.04
N PRO A 132 -30.12 4.84 -23.65
CA PRO A 132 -31.44 4.26 -23.41
C PRO A 132 -32.14 4.91 -22.21
N ALA A 133 -33.27 5.58 -22.48
CA ALA A 133 -34.01 6.34 -21.46
C ALA A 133 -34.48 5.51 -20.26
N GLN A 134 -34.82 4.24 -20.47
CA GLN A 134 -35.22 3.35 -19.36
C GLN A 134 -34.07 3.13 -18.37
N ARG A 135 -32.84 2.88 -18.84
CA ARG A 135 -31.68 2.65 -17.96
C ARG A 135 -31.35 3.92 -17.18
N VAL A 136 -31.31 5.08 -17.84
CA VAL A 136 -31.01 6.35 -17.19
C VAL A 136 -32.06 6.72 -16.14
N LYS A 137 -33.36 6.58 -16.46
CA LYS A 137 -34.44 6.85 -15.49
C LYS A 137 -34.42 5.91 -14.28
N LYS A 138 -34.02 4.65 -14.47
CA LYS A 138 -33.87 3.69 -13.36
C LYS A 138 -32.80 4.15 -12.37
N ILE A 139 -31.64 4.61 -12.88
CA ILE A 139 -30.55 5.17 -12.07
C ILE A 139 -31.00 6.47 -11.36
N MET A 140 -31.75 7.34 -12.06
CA MET A 140 -32.27 8.57 -11.45
C MET A 140 -33.23 8.34 -10.27
N ALA A 141 -33.98 7.23 -10.31
CA ALA A 141 -34.97 6.91 -9.28
C ALA A 141 -34.35 6.43 -7.96
N GLY A 142 -33.06 6.07 -7.95
CA GLY A 142 -32.34 5.66 -6.76
C GLY A 142 -32.29 6.77 -5.71
N SER A 143 -32.58 6.43 -4.44
CA SER A 143 -32.59 7.37 -3.33
C SER A 143 -31.82 6.82 -2.12
N GLY A 144 -30.84 7.61 -1.64
CA GLY A 144 -30.03 7.29 -0.47
C GLY A 144 -28.65 6.75 -0.80
N ALA A 145 -27.85 6.50 0.25
CA ALA A 145 -26.42 6.25 0.12
C ALA A 145 -26.08 4.93 -0.58
N ARG A 146 -26.88 3.86 -0.42
CA ARG A 146 -26.65 2.60 -1.16
C ARG A 146 -26.95 2.75 -2.64
N ASP A 147 -28.09 3.36 -2.95
CA ASP A 147 -28.51 3.59 -4.33
C ASP A 147 -27.47 4.47 -5.04
N MET A 148 -26.98 5.52 -4.39
CA MET A 148 -25.89 6.35 -4.93
C MET A 148 -24.63 5.53 -5.26
N VAL A 149 -24.24 4.60 -4.39
CA VAL A 149 -23.05 3.76 -4.63
C VAL A 149 -23.27 2.81 -5.80
N GLN A 150 -24.46 2.20 -5.89
CA GLN A 150 -24.83 1.36 -7.03
C GLN A 150 -24.88 2.18 -8.33
N ASP A 151 -25.41 3.40 -8.27
CA ASP A 151 -25.49 4.31 -9.40
C ASP A 151 -24.11 4.63 -9.98
N CYS A 152 -23.05 4.75 -9.16
CA CYS A 152 -21.69 4.94 -9.67
C CYS A 152 -21.23 3.78 -10.56
N VAL A 153 -21.50 2.53 -10.14
CA VAL A 153 -21.16 1.32 -10.90
C VAL A 153 -22.04 1.21 -12.15
N ASP A 154 -23.34 1.43 -12.01
CA ASP A 154 -24.31 1.34 -13.10
C ASP A 154 -24.07 2.41 -14.17
N LEU A 155 -23.73 3.64 -13.77
CA LEU A 155 -23.34 4.72 -14.69
C LEU A 155 -22.03 4.38 -15.39
N ALA A 156 -21.00 3.95 -14.66
CA ALA A 156 -19.74 3.56 -15.27
C ALA A 156 -19.95 2.46 -16.33
N GLN A 157 -20.77 1.45 -16.01
CA GLN A 157 -21.11 0.40 -16.94
C GLN A 157 -21.92 0.91 -18.14
N LEU A 158 -22.92 1.78 -17.92
CA LEU A 158 -23.70 2.39 -19.00
C LEU A 158 -22.81 3.15 -20.01
N PHE A 159 -21.84 3.92 -19.52
CA PHE A 159 -20.89 4.63 -20.39
C PHE A 159 -19.96 3.67 -21.13
N ARG A 160 -19.55 2.55 -20.51
CA ARG A 160 -18.73 1.51 -21.17
C ARG A 160 -19.51 0.78 -22.26
N ASP A 161 -20.74 0.37 -21.97
CA ASP A 161 -21.62 -0.35 -22.91
C ASP A 161 -21.86 0.47 -24.19
N HIS A 162 -21.91 1.80 -24.09
CA HIS A 162 -22.19 2.72 -25.20
C HIS A 162 -20.96 3.52 -25.65
N ALA A 163 -19.74 3.11 -25.28
CA ALA A 163 -18.53 3.90 -25.54
C ALA A 163 -18.34 4.30 -27.03
N ALA A 164 -18.75 3.42 -27.95
CA ALA A 164 -18.67 3.68 -29.39
C ALA A 164 -19.60 4.83 -29.84
N ASP A 165 -20.82 4.88 -29.30
CA ASP A 165 -21.85 5.86 -29.64
C ASP A 165 -21.59 7.23 -29.01
N LEU A 166 -20.82 7.25 -27.91
CA LEU A 166 -20.51 8.43 -27.11
C LEU A 166 -19.27 9.20 -27.60
N ARG A 167 -18.50 8.66 -28.55
CA ARG A 167 -17.30 9.32 -29.08
C ARG A 167 -17.62 10.72 -29.59
N GLY A 168 -16.99 11.73 -28.99
CA GLY A 168 -17.15 13.14 -29.34
C GLY A 168 -18.46 13.79 -28.85
N LYS A 169 -19.29 13.08 -28.07
CA LYS A 169 -20.60 13.59 -27.61
C LYS A 169 -20.68 13.89 -26.11
N THR A 170 -19.60 13.63 -25.37
CA THR A 170 -19.55 13.84 -23.92
C THR A 170 -18.18 14.37 -23.49
N ALA A 171 -18.19 15.23 -22.47
CA ALA A 171 -16.98 15.69 -21.78
C ALA A 171 -16.52 14.72 -20.68
N VAL A 172 -17.32 13.69 -20.37
CA VAL A 172 -16.96 12.65 -19.40
C VAL A 172 -15.76 11.87 -19.93
N THR A 173 -14.71 11.82 -19.12
CA THR A 173 -13.46 11.14 -19.46
C THR A 173 -13.50 9.66 -19.08
N ARG A 174 -12.68 8.85 -19.74
CA ARG A 174 -12.47 7.45 -19.35
C ARG A 174 -11.98 7.32 -17.91
N ALA A 175 -11.11 8.22 -17.46
CA ALA A 175 -10.62 8.24 -16.08
C ALA A 175 -11.77 8.40 -15.07
N GLN A 176 -12.74 9.28 -15.32
CA GLN A 176 -13.90 9.45 -14.44
C GLN A 176 -14.81 8.22 -14.42
N ILE A 177 -14.97 7.53 -15.56
CA ILE A 177 -15.75 6.28 -15.67
C ILE A 177 -15.08 5.16 -14.85
N ASP A 178 -13.77 4.99 -15.01
CA ASP A 178 -13.00 3.97 -14.30
C ASP A 178 -12.96 4.26 -12.79
N GLU A 179 -12.82 5.54 -12.42
CA GLU A 179 -12.87 5.98 -11.02
C GLU A 179 -14.25 5.76 -10.39
N ALA A 180 -15.35 6.06 -11.09
CA ALA A 180 -16.70 5.85 -10.58
C ALA A 180 -16.97 4.37 -10.26
N SER A 181 -16.55 3.47 -11.15
CA SER A 181 -16.62 2.02 -10.92
C SER A 181 -15.80 1.63 -9.68
N THR A 182 -14.55 2.08 -9.61
CA THR A 182 -13.62 1.73 -8.52
C THR A 182 -14.12 2.23 -7.16
N VAL A 183 -14.56 3.48 -7.08
CA VAL A 183 -15.09 4.07 -5.84
C VAL A 183 -16.41 3.40 -5.44
N GLY A 184 -17.27 3.08 -6.41
CA GLY A 184 -18.51 2.33 -6.20
C GLY A 184 -18.25 0.97 -5.57
N ASP A 185 -17.38 0.16 -6.19
CA ASP A 185 -17.02 -1.17 -5.71
C ASP A 185 -16.40 -1.14 -4.30
N GLN A 186 -15.51 -0.17 -4.04
CA GLN A 186 -14.94 0.05 -2.72
C GLN A 186 -16.00 0.38 -1.67
N LEU A 187 -16.97 1.25 -1.99
CA LEU A 187 -18.04 1.59 -1.07
C LEU A 187 -19.04 0.44 -0.86
N LEU A 188 -19.35 -0.35 -1.89
CA LEU A 188 -20.19 -1.55 -1.75
C LEU A 188 -19.58 -2.53 -0.74
N ALA A 189 -18.26 -2.74 -0.80
CA ALA A 189 -17.55 -3.60 0.16
C ALA A 189 -17.62 -3.07 1.61
N LEU A 190 -17.80 -1.76 1.80
CA LEU A 190 -17.89 -1.13 3.12
C LEU A 190 -19.32 -1.02 3.67
N LEU A 191 -20.34 -1.10 2.81
CA LEU A 191 -21.74 -0.94 3.19
C LEU A 191 -22.29 -2.24 3.81
N ARG A 192 -22.75 -2.16 5.06
CA ARG A 192 -23.49 -3.26 5.72
C ARG A 192 -24.86 -3.50 5.04
N PRO A 193 -25.58 -4.59 5.33
CA PRO A 193 -27.03 -4.71 5.11
C PRO A 193 -27.84 -3.76 6.04
N LYS A 194 -29.09 -3.44 5.69
CA LYS A 194 -29.97 -2.47 6.41
C LYS A 194 -30.30 -3.00 7.83
N GLY A 195 -30.16 -2.16 8.87
CA GLY A 195 -30.68 -2.44 10.23
C GLY A 195 -29.66 -2.64 11.37
N ALA A 196 -28.36 -2.59 11.10
CA ALA A 196 -27.37 -2.91 12.12
C ALA A 196 -26.81 -1.67 12.85
N LYS A 197 -26.88 -1.66 14.19
CA LYS A 197 -26.45 -0.56 15.08
C LYS A 197 -25.02 -0.08 14.79
N ALA A 198 -24.77 1.22 14.99
CA ALA A 198 -23.47 1.87 14.89
C ALA A 198 -22.51 1.38 15.99
N LYS A 199 -21.72 0.35 15.66
CA LYS A 199 -20.45 -0.02 16.29
C LYS A 199 -19.38 0.10 15.20
N THR A 200 -18.10 0.18 15.56
CA THR A 200 -16.99 -0.05 14.61
C THR A 200 -17.38 -1.24 13.73
N PRO A 201 -17.45 -1.08 12.39
CA PRO A 201 -17.95 -2.15 11.53
C PRO A 201 -17.17 -3.44 11.82
N ALA A 202 -17.85 -4.59 11.90
CA ALA A 202 -17.20 -5.87 12.17
C ALA A 202 -16.01 -6.08 11.23
N ALA A 203 -16.18 -5.75 9.94
CA ALA A 203 -15.11 -5.77 8.93
C ALA A 203 -13.86 -4.94 9.30
N VAL A 204 -14.02 -3.78 9.97
CA VAL A 204 -12.87 -2.98 10.44
C VAL A 204 -12.17 -3.67 11.59
N LYS A 205 -12.94 -4.22 12.53
CA LYS A 205 -12.38 -4.97 13.66
C LYS A 205 -11.62 -6.21 13.17
N ASP A 206 -12.21 -6.96 12.24
CA ASP A 206 -11.64 -8.17 11.67
C ASP A 206 -10.37 -7.84 10.85
N ALA A 207 -10.39 -6.75 10.07
CA ALA A 207 -9.21 -6.28 9.35
C ALA A 207 -8.07 -5.87 10.30
N VAL A 208 -8.38 -5.19 11.40
CA VAL A 208 -7.40 -4.80 12.42
C VAL A 208 -6.83 -6.03 13.10
N GLU A 209 -7.68 -6.97 13.50
CA GLU A 209 -7.24 -8.22 14.15
C GLU A 209 -6.37 -9.06 13.20
N ALA A 210 -6.75 -9.20 11.93
CA ALA A 210 -5.95 -9.91 10.94
C ALA A 210 -4.56 -9.26 10.76
N ARG A 211 -4.50 -7.93 10.63
CA ARG A 211 -3.24 -7.18 10.54
C ARG A 211 -2.37 -7.39 11.78
N ASP A 212 -2.96 -7.30 12.97
CA ASP A 212 -2.23 -7.38 14.23
C ASP A 212 -1.71 -8.81 14.50
N ARG A 213 -2.46 -9.84 14.11
CA ARG A 213 -2.00 -11.23 14.12
C ARG A 213 -0.83 -11.46 13.17
N LEU A 214 -0.93 -11.00 11.93
CA LEU A 214 0.16 -11.10 10.94
C LEU A 214 1.40 -10.33 11.41
N TRP A 215 1.22 -9.15 12.00
CA TRP A 215 2.32 -8.38 12.59
C TRP A 215 2.98 -9.12 13.75
N THR A 216 2.19 -9.76 14.61
CA THR A 216 2.70 -10.54 15.73
C THR A 216 3.53 -11.72 15.22
N LEU A 217 2.99 -12.49 14.27
CA LEU A 217 3.72 -13.60 13.65
C LEU A 217 5.04 -13.15 13.01
N LEU A 218 5.01 -12.04 12.26
CA LEU A 218 6.19 -11.47 11.63
C LEU A 218 7.22 -11.02 12.67
N SER A 219 6.77 -10.38 13.74
CA SER A 219 7.66 -9.91 14.81
C SER A 219 8.36 -11.06 15.51
N LEU A 220 7.62 -12.13 15.85
CA LEU A 220 8.17 -13.32 16.48
C LEU A 220 9.18 -14.01 15.56
N ARG A 221 8.83 -14.30 14.30
CA ARG A 221 9.74 -14.92 13.33
C ARG A 221 10.98 -14.06 13.07
N HIS A 222 10.81 -12.74 13.04
CA HIS A 222 11.93 -11.82 12.90
C HIS A 222 12.87 -11.90 14.11
N GLU A 223 12.33 -11.83 15.34
CA GLU A 223 13.13 -11.90 16.57
C GLU A 223 13.85 -13.25 16.70
N GLU A 224 13.13 -14.35 16.50
CA GLU A 224 13.61 -15.72 16.74
C GLU A 224 14.55 -16.24 15.67
N GLN A 225 14.31 -15.90 14.41
CA GLN A 225 15.09 -16.41 13.27
C GLN A 225 16.07 -15.36 12.76
N LEU A 226 15.58 -14.24 12.24
CA LEU A 226 16.41 -13.31 11.49
C LEU A 226 17.34 -12.49 12.39
N ARG A 227 16.80 -11.89 13.45
CA ARG A 227 17.59 -11.09 14.39
C ARG A 227 18.57 -11.95 15.17
N ARG A 228 18.15 -13.14 15.59
CA ARG A 228 19.03 -14.11 16.24
C ARG A 228 20.17 -14.55 15.32
N ALA A 229 19.90 -14.83 14.05
CA ALA A 229 20.94 -15.11 13.05
C ALA A 229 21.92 -13.93 12.93
N GLY A 230 21.40 -12.70 12.87
CA GLY A 230 22.23 -11.51 12.84
C GLY A 230 23.12 -11.33 14.08
N MET A 231 22.62 -11.67 15.27
CA MET A 231 23.41 -11.64 16.51
C MET A 231 24.57 -12.63 16.49
N TRP A 232 24.41 -13.82 15.88
CA TRP A 232 25.52 -14.74 15.74
C TRP A 232 26.56 -14.28 14.71
N LEU A 233 26.10 -13.72 13.59
CA LEU A 233 26.99 -13.33 12.47
C LEU A 233 27.74 -12.02 12.70
N TRP A 234 27.15 -11.07 13.45
CA TRP A 234 27.70 -9.72 13.62
C TRP A 234 27.76 -9.23 15.07
N VAL A 235 27.21 -9.99 16.03
CA VAL A 235 27.23 -9.68 17.47
C VAL A 235 26.74 -8.25 17.73
N ASP A 236 27.63 -7.33 18.11
CA ASP A 236 27.30 -5.95 18.48
C ASP A 236 26.88 -5.08 17.28
N LYS A 237 27.15 -5.53 16.06
CA LYS A 237 26.80 -4.81 14.82
C LYS A 237 25.51 -5.31 14.17
N VAL A 238 24.70 -6.10 14.89
CA VAL A 238 23.47 -6.67 14.35
C VAL A 238 22.53 -5.62 13.74
N ASP A 239 22.35 -4.47 14.39
CA ASP A 239 21.40 -3.44 13.92
C ASP A 239 21.87 -2.75 12.61
N GLU A 240 23.15 -2.86 12.23
CA GLU A 240 23.68 -2.37 10.95
C GLU A 240 23.30 -3.26 9.76
N HIS A 241 23.06 -4.55 10.03
CA HIS A 241 22.81 -5.58 9.01
C HIS A 241 21.38 -6.10 9.04
N VAL A 242 20.83 -6.30 10.24
CA VAL A 242 19.47 -6.75 10.51
C VAL A 242 18.78 -5.67 11.36
N PRO A 243 18.29 -4.60 10.74
CA PRO A 243 17.75 -3.45 11.45
C PRO A 243 16.49 -3.83 12.25
N PRO A 244 16.24 -3.22 13.42
CA PRO A 244 14.97 -3.37 14.13
C PRO A 244 13.80 -3.00 13.21
N LEU A 245 12.70 -3.76 13.28
CA LEU A 245 11.55 -3.65 12.35
C LEU A 245 11.01 -2.23 12.18
N LEU A 246 11.03 -1.43 13.25
CA LEU A 246 10.46 -0.08 13.27
C LEU A 246 11.51 1.03 13.12
N SER A 247 12.78 0.67 12.98
CA SER A 247 13.85 1.66 12.83
C SER A 247 13.73 2.35 11.48
N ARG A 248 13.90 3.67 11.49
CA ARG A 248 14.15 4.44 10.27
C ARG A 248 15.65 4.64 10.22
N ALA A 249 16.31 4.20 9.15
CA ALA A 249 17.71 4.54 8.94
C ALA A 249 17.85 6.07 9.03
N ALA A 250 18.66 6.56 9.98
CA ALA A 250 19.02 7.97 10.01
C ALA A 250 19.69 8.26 8.67
N ARG A 251 19.13 9.20 7.87
CA ARG A 251 19.79 9.68 6.66
C ARG A 251 21.21 10.06 7.07
N LYS A 252 22.22 9.30 6.61
CA LYS A 252 23.63 9.67 6.77
C LYS A 252 23.77 11.03 6.09
N ALA A 253 23.81 12.10 6.89
CA ALA A 253 24.05 13.43 6.37
C ALA A 253 25.37 13.35 5.60
N LYS A 254 25.33 13.65 4.29
CA LYS A 254 26.52 13.74 3.45
C LYS A 254 27.40 14.83 4.08
N ARG A 255 28.46 14.43 4.79
CA ARG A 255 29.47 15.38 5.26
C ARG A 255 30.03 16.09 4.02
N PRO A 256 30.09 17.42 3.99
CA PRO A 256 30.82 18.12 2.94
C PRO A 256 32.26 17.61 2.97
N ASN A 257 32.74 17.19 1.81
CA ASN A 257 34.09 16.68 1.63
C ASN A 257 35.09 17.82 1.92
N GLY A 258 35.68 17.81 3.11
CA GLY A 258 36.90 18.57 3.39
C GLY A 258 38.09 17.78 2.85
N GLY A 259 38.51 18.11 1.63
CA GLY A 259 39.92 17.92 1.23
C GLY A 259 40.64 19.22 1.61
N GLY A 260 41.74 19.23 2.34
CA GLY A 260 42.78 18.21 2.42
C GLY A 260 44.08 18.95 2.11
N ALA A 261 44.90 19.12 3.14
CA ALA A 261 46.13 19.91 3.13
C ALA A 261 47.26 19.30 2.28
N GLY A 262 48.16 20.18 1.85
CA GLY A 262 49.54 19.93 1.45
C GLY A 262 50.15 21.30 1.15
N GLU A 263 51.36 21.68 1.57
CA GLU A 263 52.36 21.07 2.41
C GLU A 263 53.32 22.21 2.80
N ASP A 264 53.96 22.06 3.95
CA ASP A 264 54.94 22.96 4.54
C ASP A 264 56.27 22.93 3.77
N SER A 265 56.82 24.11 3.47
CA SER A 265 58.25 24.26 3.20
C SER A 265 58.73 25.66 3.61
N GLY A 266 58.98 25.82 4.92
CA GLY A 266 60.30 26.15 5.46
C GLY A 266 61.04 27.42 4.99
N GLY A 267 61.41 28.25 5.98
CA GLY A 267 62.69 28.96 5.99
C GLY A 267 62.62 30.47 5.83
N GLY A 268 62.58 31.20 6.95
CA GLY A 268 62.83 32.64 6.95
C GLY A 268 64.30 33.00 6.76
N ILE A 269 64.56 34.23 6.30
CA ILE A 269 65.66 35.14 6.67
C ILE A 269 65.29 36.55 6.17
N ARG A 270 65.74 37.54 6.94
CA ARG A 270 65.45 38.98 6.87
C ARG A 270 66.37 39.74 5.90
N ASP A 271 65.99 41.01 5.71
CA ASP A 271 66.76 42.19 5.23
C ASP A 271 67.06 42.20 3.72
N GLY A 272 66.95 43.29 2.95
CA GLY A 272 67.06 44.71 3.26
C GLY A 272 68.19 45.27 2.38
N GLY A 273 67.87 46.07 1.35
CA GLY A 273 68.84 46.72 0.44
C GLY A 273 68.85 46.16 -0.96
#